data_AF-A0A923Y7L7-F1
#
_entry.id   AF-A0A923Y7L7-F1
#
_cell.length_a   1.000
_cell.length_b   1.000
_cell.length_c   1.000
_cell.angle_alpha   90.00
_cell.angle_beta   90.00
_cell.angle_gamma   90.00
#
_symmetry.space_group_name_H-M   'P 1'
#
loop_
_entity.id
_entity.type
_entity.pdbx_description
1 polymer ?
#
loop_
_entity_poly.entity_id
_entity_poly.type
_entity_poly.pdbx_seq_one_letter_code
_entity_poly.pdbx_strand_id
1 'polypeptide(L)'
;MPFGIIAALSVGALVFLFPRTRGLGEPTYLVNVVTLRQLKQLHAQWELDVMRARVGIGANYDRLAQTEAELSRSLEGFRADLESQGREPAATLQAIAGAAVALKRKALLVEQFKSSNSLLRNSLSFLPIAAEEARQSSRNDPALDSDINGLLLSTLLYSTEPSDDRAVRLAGALKPIEGNASPAGERIAASKMLLVLTRCLT
;
A
#
# COMPACT_ATOMS: atom_id res chain seq x y z
N MET A 1 24.27 -45.26 -55.90
CA MET A 1 24.56 -43.80 -55.93
C MET A 1 23.37 -42.86 -55.66
N PRO A 2 22.06 -43.22 -55.70
CA PRO A 2 20.99 -42.25 -55.39
C PRO A 2 20.73 -42.07 -53.88
N PHE A 3 20.99 -43.09 -53.07
CA PHE A 3 20.74 -43.06 -51.62
C PHE A 3 21.59 -42.03 -50.86
N GLY A 4 22.81 -41.76 -51.31
CA GLY A 4 23.68 -40.76 -50.67
C GLY A 4 23.18 -39.32 -50.84
N ILE A 5 22.56 -39.02 -51.98
CA ILE A 5 22.01 -37.68 -52.27
C ILE A 5 20.75 -37.44 -51.43
N ILE A 6 19.89 -38.45 -51.31
CA ILE A 6 18.66 -38.38 -50.50
C ILE A 6 19.01 -38.24 -49.00
N ALA A 7 20.02 -38.97 -48.53
CA ALA A 7 20.50 -38.86 -47.16
C ALA A 7 21.08 -37.46 -46.87
N ALA A 8 21.90 -36.92 -47.78
CA ALA A 8 22.48 -35.58 -47.63
C ALA A 8 21.42 -34.47 -47.64
N LEU A 9 20.40 -34.57 -48.52
CA LEU A 9 19.27 -33.65 -48.55
C LEU A 9 18.45 -33.69 -47.26
N SER A 10 18.23 -34.89 -46.73
CA SER A 10 17.47 -35.09 -45.48
C SER A 10 18.21 -34.50 -44.28
N VAL A 11 19.53 -34.72 -44.19
CA VAL A 11 20.37 -34.14 -43.14
C VAL A 11 20.44 -32.62 -43.27
N GLY A 12 20.59 -32.08 -44.48
CA GLY A 12 20.58 -30.64 -44.74
C GLY A 12 19.25 -29.99 -44.36
N ALA A 13 18.12 -30.63 -44.70
CA ALA A 13 16.80 -30.18 -44.29
C ALA A 13 16.64 -30.20 -42.77
N LEU A 14 17.12 -31.25 -42.08
CA LEU A 14 17.11 -31.31 -40.62
C LEU A 14 17.96 -30.20 -40.00
N VAL A 15 19.20 -30.00 -40.46
CA VAL A 15 20.11 -28.95 -39.97
C VAL A 15 19.52 -27.55 -40.22
N PHE A 16 18.77 -27.37 -41.30
CA PHE A 16 18.09 -26.11 -41.61
C PHE A 16 16.80 -25.89 -40.79
N LEU A 17 16.05 -26.95 -40.50
CA LEU A 17 14.82 -26.89 -39.69
C LEU A 17 15.08 -26.86 -38.19
N PHE A 18 16.22 -27.37 -37.72
CA PHE A 18 16.57 -27.49 -36.30
C PHE A 18 16.70 -26.13 -35.57
N PRO A 19 17.31 -25.08 -36.15
CA PRO A 19 17.29 -23.73 -35.58
C PRO A 19 15.88 -23.13 -35.52
N ARG A 20 15.02 -23.50 -36.48
CA ARG A 20 13.66 -22.97 -36.63
C ARG A 20 12.68 -23.62 -35.64
N THR A 21 12.89 -24.89 -35.29
CA THR A 21 12.13 -25.62 -34.26
C THR A 21 12.55 -25.25 -32.84
N ARG A 22 13.83 -24.95 -32.60
CA ARG A 22 14.30 -24.39 -31.31
C ARG A 22 13.76 -22.99 -31.00
N GLY A 23 13.20 -22.30 -31.99
CA GLY A 23 12.52 -21.01 -31.78
C GLY A 23 11.10 -21.10 -31.24
N LEU A 24 10.52 -22.30 -31.10
CA LEU A 24 9.07 -22.49 -30.91
C LEU A 24 8.63 -23.25 -29.66
N GLY A 25 9.50 -23.65 -28.74
CA GLY A 25 9.02 -24.45 -27.61
C GLY A 25 9.90 -24.46 -26.37
N GLU A 26 9.26 -24.13 -25.24
CA GLU A 26 9.46 -24.68 -23.88
C GLU A 26 10.24 -23.86 -22.83
N PRO A 27 11.54 -23.52 -22.93
CA PRO A 27 12.26 -22.96 -21.78
C PRO A 27 11.76 -21.57 -21.35
N THR A 28 11.52 -20.68 -22.31
CA THR A 28 11.15 -19.28 -22.05
C THR A 28 9.73 -19.13 -21.51
N TYR A 29 8.77 -19.92 -22.01
CA TYR A 29 7.39 -19.85 -21.54
C TYR A 29 7.26 -20.32 -20.09
N LEU A 30 7.93 -21.42 -19.73
CA LEU A 30 7.93 -21.93 -18.36
C LEU A 30 8.60 -20.94 -17.40
N VAL A 31 9.72 -20.33 -17.80
CA VAL A 31 10.38 -19.27 -17.01
C VAL A 31 9.45 -18.07 -16.83
N ASN A 32 8.79 -17.59 -17.89
CA ASN A 32 7.87 -16.44 -17.81
C ASN A 32 6.67 -16.71 -16.89
N VAL A 33 6.10 -17.92 -16.93
CA VAL A 33 4.98 -18.29 -16.06
C VAL A 33 5.40 -18.40 -14.59
N VAL A 34 6.61 -18.91 -14.32
CA VAL A 34 7.16 -18.97 -12.96
C VAL A 34 7.43 -17.56 -12.42
N THR A 35 8.04 -16.68 -13.22
CA THR A 35 8.28 -15.28 -12.83
C THR A 35 6.98 -14.54 -12.57
N LEU A 36 5.97 -14.73 -13.42
CA LEU A 36 4.64 -14.13 -13.23
C LEU A 36 3.96 -14.65 -11.95
N ARG A 37 4.15 -15.93 -11.60
CA ARG A 37 3.64 -16.52 -10.37
C ARG A 37 4.31 -15.91 -9.13
N GLN A 38 5.62 -15.75 -9.16
CA GLN A 38 6.37 -15.09 -8.08
C GLN A 38 5.91 -13.65 -7.89
N LEU A 39 5.72 -12.91 -8.98
CA LEU A 39 5.21 -11.54 -8.94
C LEU A 39 3.82 -11.46 -8.29
N LYS A 40 2.91 -12.39 -8.62
CA LYS A 40 1.58 -12.49 -8.01
C LYS A 40 1.65 -12.82 -6.52
N GLN A 41 2.53 -13.73 -6.12
CA GLN A 41 2.73 -14.07 -4.70
C GLN A 41 3.23 -12.88 -3.90
N LEU A 42 4.22 -12.15 -4.45
CA LEU A 42 4.78 -10.97 -3.82
C LEU A 42 3.73 -9.84 -3.71
N HIS A 43 2.87 -9.70 -4.72
CA HIS A 43 1.75 -8.76 -4.67
C HIS A 43 0.75 -9.11 -3.54
N ALA A 44 0.40 -10.38 -3.39
CA ALA A 44 -0.52 -10.83 -2.34
C ALA A 44 0.08 -10.64 -0.94
N GLN A 45 1.39 -10.86 -0.78
CA GLN A 45 2.10 -10.58 0.48
C GLN A 45 2.06 -9.09 0.81
N TRP A 46 2.29 -8.23 -0.18
CA TRP A 46 2.22 -6.78 0.02
C TRP A 46 0.82 -6.32 0.44
N GLU A 47 -0.25 -6.86 -0.16
CA GLU A 47 -1.62 -6.56 0.25
C GLU A 47 -1.92 -7.00 1.69
N LEU A 48 -1.44 -8.19 2.06
CA LEU A 48 -1.59 -8.69 3.43
C LEU A 48 -0.86 -7.79 4.44
N ASP A 49 0.34 -7.31 4.09
CA ASP A 49 1.10 -6.42 4.94
C ASP A 49 0.46 -5.02 5.05
N VAL A 50 -0.20 -4.52 4.00
CA VAL A 50 -1.05 -3.32 4.09
C VAL A 50 -2.23 -3.55 5.05
N MET A 51 -2.92 -4.69 4.95
CA MET A 51 -4.00 -5.02 5.87
C MET A 51 -3.51 -5.13 7.32
N ARG A 52 -2.35 -5.76 7.56
CA ARG A 52 -1.73 -5.85 8.89
C ARG A 52 -1.39 -4.48 9.46
N ALA A 53 -0.83 -3.59 8.64
CA ALA A 53 -0.55 -2.22 9.03
C ALA A 53 -1.84 -1.45 9.40
N ARG A 54 -2.95 -1.69 8.68
CA ARG A 54 -4.27 -1.10 8.98
C ARG A 54 -4.82 -1.53 10.33
N VAL A 55 -4.77 -2.82 10.65
CA VAL A 55 -5.25 -3.32 11.96
C VAL A 55 -4.21 -3.18 13.07
N GLY A 56 -3.04 -2.65 12.73
CA GLY A 56 -1.97 -2.34 13.66
C GLY A 56 -1.22 -3.53 14.23
N ILE A 57 -1.42 -4.73 13.67
CA ILE A 57 -0.72 -5.95 14.06
C ILE A 57 0.60 -6.02 13.29
N GLY A 58 1.74 -5.94 13.99
CA GLY A 58 3.05 -6.09 13.36
C GLY A 58 3.34 -5.04 12.28
N ALA A 59 2.91 -3.79 12.52
CA ALA A 59 3.10 -2.64 11.62
C ALA A 59 4.59 -2.31 11.44
N ASN A 60 5.27 -3.11 10.63
CA ASN A 60 6.64 -2.87 10.24
C ASN A 60 6.60 -2.20 8.87
N TYR A 61 6.46 -0.87 8.87
CA TYR A 61 6.40 -0.07 7.64
C TYR A 61 7.64 -0.26 6.75
N ASP A 62 8.75 -0.71 7.34
CA ASP A 62 9.97 -1.10 6.64
C ASP A 62 9.77 -2.35 5.75
N ARG A 63 8.96 -3.33 6.18
CA ARG A 63 8.62 -4.49 5.34
C ARG A 63 7.82 -4.09 4.12
N LEU A 64 6.87 -3.17 4.26
CA LEU A 64 6.09 -2.65 3.14
C LEU A 64 6.98 -1.99 2.08
N ALA A 65 7.99 -1.23 2.52
CA ALA A 65 8.97 -0.61 1.62
C ALA A 65 9.90 -1.65 0.98
N GLN A 66 10.33 -2.66 1.72
CA GLN A 66 11.14 -3.77 1.20
C GLN A 66 10.40 -4.56 0.11
N THR A 67 9.16 -4.98 0.38
CA THR A 67 8.33 -5.73 -0.57
C THR A 67 8.00 -4.90 -1.83
N GLU A 68 7.76 -3.60 -1.70
CA GLU A 68 7.59 -2.69 -2.84
C GLU A 68 8.87 -2.62 -3.71
N ALA A 69 10.03 -2.50 -3.08
CA ALA A 69 11.32 -2.45 -3.77
C ALA A 69 11.65 -3.78 -4.47
N GLU A 70 11.29 -4.91 -3.87
CA GLU A 70 11.41 -6.24 -4.49
C GLU A 70 10.46 -6.41 -5.67
N LEU A 71 9.21 -5.95 -5.55
CA LEU A 71 8.20 -6.05 -6.60
C LEU A 71 8.57 -5.19 -7.81
N SER A 72 9.11 -4.00 -7.56
CA SER A 72 9.63 -3.10 -8.60
C SER A 72 10.83 -3.70 -9.32
N ARG A 73 11.81 -4.22 -8.56
CA ARG A 73 12.99 -4.89 -9.12
C ARG A 73 12.64 -6.13 -9.94
N SER A 74 11.72 -6.97 -9.45
CA SER A 74 11.29 -8.17 -10.15
C SER A 74 10.57 -7.84 -11.46
N LEU A 75 9.78 -6.76 -11.49
CA LEU A 75 9.08 -6.33 -12.68
C LEU A 75 10.02 -5.68 -13.72
N GLU A 76 11.00 -4.90 -13.27
CA GLU A 76 12.05 -4.36 -14.13
C GLU A 76 12.95 -5.45 -14.72
N GLY A 77 13.35 -6.43 -13.91
CA GLY A 77 14.10 -7.60 -14.38
C GLY A 77 13.31 -8.40 -15.43
N PHE A 78 12.03 -8.67 -15.17
CA PHE A 78 11.16 -9.37 -16.12
C PHE A 78 11.01 -8.60 -17.44
N ARG A 79 10.90 -7.27 -17.37
CA ARG A 79 10.85 -6.42 -18.57
C ARG A 79 12.16 -6.50 -19.37
N ALA A 80 13.31 -6.36 -18.71
CA ALA A 80 14.62 -6.41 -19.35
C ALA A 80 14.88 -7.77 -20.03
N ASP A 81 14.48 -8.87 -19.38
CA ASP A 81 14.59 -10.21 -19.93
C ASP A 81 13.77 -10.35 -21.22
N LEU A 82 12.52 -9.86 -21.26
CA LEU A 82 11.67 -9.93 -22.45
C LEU A 82 12.16 -9.02 -23.58
N GLU A 83 12.65 -7.83 -23.26
CA GLU A 83 13.27 -6.93 -24.24
C GLU A 83 14.53 -7.55 -24.86
N SER A 84 15.36 -8.24 -24.06
CA SER A 84 16.58 -8.92 -24.52
C SER A 84 16.31 -10.12 -25.46
N GLN A 85 15.15 -10.77 -25.30
CA GLN A 85 14.77 -11.92 -26.11
C GLN A 85 14.25 -11.53 -27.50
N GLY A 86 13.84 -10.27 -27.70
CA GLY A 86 13.54 -9.67 -29.01
C GLY A 86 12.40 -10.33 -29.82
N ARG A 87 11.67 -11.29 -29.24
CA ARG A 87 10.63 -12.10 -29.91
C ARG A 87 9.23 -11.93 -29.33
N GLU A 88 9.10 -11.13 -28.28
CA GLU A 88 7.82 -10.97 -27.57
C GLU A 88 6.87 -10.04 -28.33
N PRO A 89 5.56 -10.36 -28.37
CA PRO A 89 4.57 -9.48 -28.97
C PRO A 89 4.59 -8.07 -28.34
N ALA A 90 4.42 -7.03 -29.15
CA ALA A 90 4.34 -5.64 -28.66
C ALA A 90 3.25 -5.45 -27.59
N ALA A 91 2.17 -6.24 -27.66
CA ALA A 91 1.12 -6.26 -26.65
C ALA A 91 1.62 -6.74 -25.27
N THR A 92 2.53 -7.71 -25.21
CA THR A 92 3.12 -8.21 -23.95
C THR A 92 3.98 -7.12 -23.29
N LEU A 93 4.83 -6.45 -24.08
CA LEU A 93 5.66 -5.34 -23.60
C LEU A 93 4.81 -4.17 -23.08
N GLN A 94 3.72 -3.83 -23.78
CA GLN A 94 2.76 -2.82 -23.32
C GLN A 94 2.05 -3.22 -22.02
N ALA A 95 1.64 -4.49 -21.88
CA ALA A 95 0.98 -4.97 -20.66
C ALA A 95 1.91 -4.84 -19.43
N ILE A 96 3.19 -5.15 -19.59
CA ILE A 96 4.19 -5.06 -18.52
C ILE A 96 4.50 -3.60 -18.16
N ALA A 97 4.61 -2.73 -19.18
CA ALA A 97 4.72 -1.29 -18.94
C ALA A 97 3.50 -0.75 -18.17
N GLY A 98 2.29 -1.20 -18.53
CA GLY A 98 1.06 -0.89 -17.81
C GLY A 98 1.07 -1.38 -16.36
N ALA A 99 1.54 -2.60 -16.11
CA ALA A 99 1.71 -3.16 -14.77
C ALA A 99 2.69 -2.34 -13.92
N ALA A 100 3.78 -1.84 -14.51
CA ALA A 100 4.76 -1.00 -13.82
C ALA A 100 4.17 0.35 -13.41
N VAL A 101 3.37 0.97 -14.29
CA VAL A 101 2.64 2.21 -13.97
C VAL A 101 1.62 1.97 -12.85
N ALA A 102 0.86 0.88 -12.93
CA ALA A 102 -0.12 0.52 -11.91
C ALA A 102 0.56 0.27 -10.55
N LEU A 103 1.71 -0.42 -10.53
CA LEU A 103 2.49 -0.66 -9.33
C LEU A 103 2.96 0.65 -8.68
N LYS A 104 3.53 1.57 -9.47
CA LYS A 104 3.94 2.90 -8.97
C LYS A 104 2.77 3.69 -8.39
N ARG A 105 1.60 3.65 -9.04
CA ARG A 105 0.39 4.30 -8.52
C ARG A 105 -0.05 3.70 -7.18
N LYS A 106 -0.04 2.36 -7.07
CA LYS A 106 -0.40 1.67 -5.83
C LYS A 106 0.60 1.99 -4.71
N ALA A 107 1.89 2.09 -5.03
CA ALA A 107 2.93 2.47 -4.06
C ALA A 107 2.68 3.87 -3.47
N LEU A 108 2.35 4.85 -4.31
CA LEU A 108 1.99 6.21 -3.85
C LEU A 108 0.78 6.20 -2.90
N LEU A 109 -0.25 5.40 -3.21
CA LEU A 109 -1.41 5.25 -2.33
C LEU A 109 -1.04 4.59 -1.00
N VAL A 110 -0.16 3.60 -1.01
CA VAL A 110 0.33 2.94 0.20
C VAL A 110 1.15 3.91 1.05
N GLU A 111 1.99 4.75 0.46
CA GLU A 111 2.73 5.79 1.19
C GLU A 111 1.79 6.84 1.82
N GLN A 112 0.79 7.31 1.09
CA GLN A 112 -0.23 8.21 1.65
C GLN A 112 -0.96 7.53 2.81
N PHE A 113 -1.35 6.26 2.65
CA PHE A 113 -1.95 5.46 3.71
C PHE A 113 -1.02 5.33 4.94
N LYS A 114 0.28 5.04 4.77
CA LYS A 114 1.24 4.95 5.88
C LYS A 114 1.30 6.25 6.66
N SER A 115 1.38 7.38 5.95
CA SER A 115 1.42 8.71 6.56
C SER A 115 0.15 8.98 7.37
N SER A 116 -1.03 8.80 6.77
CA SER A 116 -2.32 9.02 7.43
C SER A 116 -2.54 8.06 8.61
N ASN A 117 -2.18 6.78 8.47
CA ASN A 117 -2.33 5.78 9.52
C ASN A 117 -1.36 6.03 10.69
N SER A 118 -0.11 6.41 10.40
CA SER A 118 0.86 6.81 11.42
C SER A 118 0.37 8.02 12.19
N LEU A 119 -0.12 9.04 11.48
CA LEU A 119 -0.70 10.22 12.10
C LEU A 119 -1.88 9.85 13.00
N LEU A 120 -2.88 9.13 12.49
CA LEU A 120 -4.04 8.68 13.28
C LEU A 120 -3.63 7.91 14.54
N ARG A 121 -2.68 6.97 14.43
CA ARG A 121 -2.24 6.17 15.59
C ARG A 121 -1.49 7.00 16.62
N ASN A 122 -0.64 7.91 16.17
CA ASN A 122 0.01 8.87 17.07
C ASN A 122 -1.05 9.72 17.76
N SER A 123 -2.01 10.24 17.01
CA SER A 123 -3.14 11.02 17.53
C SER A 123 -3.91 10.29 18.63
N LEU A 124 -4.30 9.04 18.36
CA LEU A 124 -5.03 8.19 19.32
C LEU A 124 -4.23 7.89 20.59
N SER A 125 -2.90 7.81 20.50
CA SER A 125 -2.04 7.58 21.66
C SER A 125 -1.95 8.80 22.58
N PHE A 126 -2.04 10.01 22.02
CA PHE A 126 -1.97 11.26 22.79
C PHE A 126 -3.33 11.69 23.36
N LEU A 127 -4.43 11.25 22.76
CA LEU A 127 -5.77 11.71 23.10
C LEU A 127 -6.16 11.45 24.58
N PRO A 128 -5.89 10.27 25.18
CA PRO A 128 -6.18 10.04 26.60
C PRO A 128 -5.42 10.97 27.55
N ILE A 129 -4.17 11.31 27.20
CA ILE A 129 -3.32 12.22 27.99
C ILE A 129 -3.89 13.64 27.93
N ALA A 130 -4.23 14.12 26.74
CA ALA A 130 -4.83 15.44 26.56
C ALA A 130 -6.22 15.55 27.20
N ALA A 131 -7.02 14.47 27.16
CA ALA A 131 -8.31 14.39 27.83
C ALA A 131 -8.16 14.50 29.36
N GLU A 132 -7.18 13.82 29.94
CA GLU A 132 -6.90 13.89 31.39
C GLU A 132 -6.40 15.28 31.80
N GLU A 133 -5.50 15.89 31.01
CA GLU A 133 -5.05 17.28 31.25
C GLU A 133 -6.23 18.27 31.22
N ALA A 134 -7.16 18.13 30.27
CA ALA A 134 -8.34 18.98 30.16
C ALA A 134 -9.30 18.81 31.35
N ARG A 135 -9.48 17.59 31.85
CA ARG A 135 -10.27 17.31 33.07
C ARG A 135 -9.65 17.95 34.30
N GLN A 136 -8.33 17.91 34.41
CA GLN A 136 -7.61 18.49 35.55
C GLN A 136 -7.65 20.02 35.55
N SER A 137 -7.64 20.65 34.37
CA SER A 137 -7.72 22.12 34.26
C SER A 137 -9.11 22.68 34.54
N SER A 138 -10.17 21.94 34.23
CA SER A 138 -11.57 22.40 34.36
C SER A 138 -12.29 21.81 35.57
N ARG A 139 -11.61 21.76 36.73
CA ARG A 139 -12.11 21.12 37.98
C ARG A 139 -13.63 21.33 38.18
N ASN A 140 -14.38 20.25 38.09
CA ASN A 140 -15.83 20.14 38.32
C ASN A 140 -16.77 20.73 37.24
N ASP A 141 -16.35 20.80 35.98
CA ASP A 141 -17.30 21.00 34.87
C ASP A 141 -17.85 19.65 34.35
N PRO A 142 -19.08 19.24 34.76
CA PRO A 142 -19.68 18.00 34.28
C PRO A 142 -20.06 18.05 32.79
N ALA A 143 -20.23 19.24 32.21
CA ALA A 143 -20.52 19.37 30.78
C ALA A 143 -19.27 19.06 29.95
N LEU A 144 -18.12 19.62 30.35
CA LEU A 144 -16.85 19.34 29.67
C LEU A 144 -16.45 17.86 29.79
N ASP A 145 -16.67 17.21 30.94
CA ASP A 145 -16.37 15.78 31.09
C ASP A 145 -17.23 14.91 30.16
N SER A 146 -18.52 15.25 30.01
CA SER A 146 -19.41 14.61 29.04
C SER A 146 -18.94 14.81 27.60
N ASP A 147 -18.49 16.01 27.25
CA ASP A 147 -17.99 16.34 25.90
C ASP A 147 -16.69 15.58 25.58
N ILE A 148 -15.75 15.52 26.53
CA ILE A 148 -14.50 14.76 26.40
C ILE A 148 -14.78 13.27 26.20
N ASN A 149 -15.73 12.70 26.97
CA ASN A 149 -16.16 11.30 26.80
C ASN A 149 -16.80 11.07 25.42
N GLY A 150 -17.64 11.99 24.95
CA GLY A 150 -18.25 11.94 23.62
C GLY A 150 -17.22 11.99 22.49
N LEU A 151 -16.18 12.82 22.64
CA LEU A 151 -15.08 12.90 21.69
C LEU A 151 -14.22 11.63 21.68
N LEU A 152 -13.86 11.10 22.86
CA LEU A 152 -13.14 9.83 23.00
C LEU A 152 -13.87 8.69 22.30
N LEU A 153 -15.18 8.56 22.56
CA LEU A 153 -16.02 7.54 21.94
C LEU A 153 -16.12 7.72 20.42
N SER A 154 -16.36 8.96 19.95
CA SER A 154 -16.45 9.26 18.52
C SER A 154 -15.13 8.95 17.80
N THR A 155 -13.99 9.24 18.46
CA THR A 155 -12.67 8.95 17.91
C THR A 155 -12.40 7.45 17.86
N LEU A 156 -12.78 6.69 18.89
CA LEU A 156 -12.68 5.22 18.89
C LEU A 156 -13.51 4.61 17.76
N LEU A 157 -14.77 5.03 17.61
CA LEU A 157 -15.68 4.54 16.56
C LEU A 157 -15.17 4.86 15.15
N TYR A 158 -14.58 6.05 14.96
CA TYR A 158 -13.94 6.43 13.70
C TYR A 158 -12.67 5.59 13.45
N SER A 159 -11.84 5.37 14.46
CA SER A 159 -10.63 4.56 14.34
C SER A 159 -10.93 3.09 14.01
N THR A 160 -12.02 2.54 14.54
CA THR A 160 -12.39 1.14 14.27
C THR A 160 -12.92 0.95 12.85
N GLU A 161 -13.66 1.94 12.34
CA GLU A 161 -14.19 1.90 10.98
C GLU A 161 -14.41 3.33 10.47
N PRO A 162 -13.47 3.84 9.65
CA PRO A 162 -13.55 5.17 9.07
C PRO A 162 -14.72 5.27 8.10
N SER A 163 -15.53 6.33 8.24
CA SER A 163 -16.61 6.67 7.31
C SER A 163 -16.92 8.16 7.39
N ASP A 164 -17.48 8.72 6.32
CA ASP A 164 -17.82 10.14 6.24
C ASP A 164 -18.82 10.56 7.34
N ASP A 165 -19.82 9.73 7.64
CA ASP A 165 -20.77 9.98 8.73
C ASP A 165 -20.05 10.08 10.10
N ARG A 166 -19.08 9.19 10.35
CA ARG A 166 -18.31 9.22 11.60
C ARG A 166 -17.30 10.36 11.65
N ALA A 167 -16.75 10.76 10.52
CA ALA A 167 -15.92 11.97 10.42
C ALA A 167 -16.74 13.22 10.78
N VAL A 168 -17.97 13.32 10.27
CA VAL A 168 -18.90 14.41 10.61
C VAL A 168 -19.28 14.38 12.09
N ARG A 169 -19.54 13.20 12.68
CA ARG A 169 -19.80 13.05 14.11
C ARG A 169 -18.61 13.42 14.98
N LEU A 170 -17.40 13.01 14.58
CA LEU A 170 -16.15 13.38 15.25
C LEU A 170 -15.95 14.90 15.25
N ALA A 171 -16.14 15.54 14.09
CA ALA A 171 -16.09 17.00 13.96
C ALA A 171 -17.18 17.68 14.81
N GLY A 172 -18.37 17.08 14.90
CA GLY A 172 -19.46 17.55 15.76
C GLY A 172 -19.13 17.48 17.25
N ALA A 173 -18.51 16.37 17.69
CA ALA A 173 -18.06 16.19 19.07
C ALA A 173 -16.87 17.08 19.46
N LEU A 174 -16.11 17.56 18.47
CA LEU A 174 -15.01 18.50 18.70
C LEU A 174 -15.51 19.93 19.01
N LYS A 175 -16.57 20.40 18.32
CA LYS A 175 -17.08 21.79 18.41
C LYS A 175 -17.32 22.33 19.83
N PRO A 176 -17.97 21.58 20.77
CA PRO A 176 -18.19 22.06 22.14
C PRO A 176 -16.88 22.31 22.90
N ILE A 177 -15.88 21.46 22.66
CA ILE A 177 -14.56 21.55 23.27
C ILE A 177 -13.75 22.72 22.68
N GLU A 178 -13.95 23.03 21.39
CA GLU A 178 -13.36 24.24 20.77
C GLU A 178 -13.96 25.53 21.35
N GLY A 179 -15.28 25.54 21.60
CA GLY A 179 -16.01 26.71 22.10
C GLY A 179 -15.70 27.07 23.56
N ASN A 180 -15.35 26.08 24.38
CA ASN A 180 -15.02 26.27 25.80
C ASN A 180 -13.54 26.58 26.07
N ALA A 181 -12.64 26.45 25.09
CA ALA A 181 -11.20 26.66 25.28
C ALA A 181 -10.79 28.15 25.21
N SER A 182 -10.59 28.85 26.34
CA SER A 182 -10.01 30.22 26.37
C SER A 182 -9.61 30.72 27.77
N PRO A 183 -8.59 31.61 27.94
CA PRO A 183 -7.29 31.72 27.29
C PRO A 183 -6.14 31.69 28.34
N ALA A 184 -5.25 30.70 28.28
CA ALA A 184 -3.80 30.79 28.57
C ALA A 184 -3.21 29.41 28.91
N GLY A 185 -3.93 28.57 29.68
CA GLY A 185 -3.51 27.20 30.01
C GLY A 185 -4.15 26.12 29.12
N GLU A 186 -5.44 26.27 28.82
CA GLU A 186 -6.24 25.38 27.95
C GLU A 186 -5.80 25.35 26.48
N ARG A 187 -5.14 26.42 26.02
CA ARG A 187 -4.69 26.57 24.63
C ARG A 187 -3.62 25.57 24.23
N ILE A 188 -2.99 24.84 25.15
CA ILE A 188 -1.91 23.90 24.81
C ILE A 188 -2.49 22.50 24.63
N ALA A 189 -3.36 22.03 25.53
CA ALA A 189 -3.98 20.71 25.45
C ALA A 189 -5.04 20.65 24.33
N ALA A 190 -5.97 21.61 24.30
CA ALA A 190 -7.01 21.67 23.27
C ALA A 190 -6.41 21.96 21.88
N SER A 191 -5.41 22.84 21.76
CA SER A 191 -4.72 23.10 20.48
C SER A 191 -3.92 21.89 20.03
N LYS A 192 -3.20 21.18 20.91
CA LYS A 192 -2.52 19.94 20.53
C LYS A 192 -3.52 18.89 20.04
N MET A 193 -4.64 18.72 20.73
CA MET A 193 -5.69 17.78 20.35
C MET A 193 -6.35 18.18 19.01
N LEU A 194 -6.58 19.48 18.79
CA LEU A 194 -7.07 20.04 17.52
C LEU A 194 -6.09 19.82 16.37
N LEU A 195 -4.81 20.16 16.55
CA LEU A 195 -3.78 20.09 15.51
C LEU A 195 -3.57 18.63 15.06
N VAL A 196 -3.79 17.71 15.98
CA VAL A 196 -3.66 16.26 15.83
C VAL A 196 -4.90 15.64 15.17
N LEU A 197 -6.11 16.15 15.44
CA LEU A 197 -7.37 15.68 14.84
C LEU A 197 -7.67 16.33 13.49
N THR A 198 -7.44 17.64 13.33
CA THR A 198 -7.64 18.35 12.05
C THR A 198 -6.73 17.80 10.96
N ARG A 199 -5.48 17.47 11.31
CA ARG A 199 -4.51 16.88 10.37
C ARG A 199 -4.83 15.41 10.04
N CYS A 200 -5.65 14.75 10.85
CA CYS A 200 -6.15 13.40 10.60
C CYS A 200 -7.39 13.36 9.69
N LEU A 201 -8.09 14.50 9.53
CA LEU A 201 -9.34 14.64 8.78
C LEU A 201 -9.16 15.27 7.38
N THR A 202 -7.97 15.83 7.09
CA THR A 202 -7.54 16.34 5.77
C THR A 202 -6.58 15.37 5.10
#